data_AF-A0A662V4K0-F1
#
_entry.id   AF-A0A662V4K0-F1
#
_cell.length_a   1.000
_cell.length_b   1.000
_cell.length_c   1.000
_cell.angle_alpha   90.00
_cell.angle_beta   90.00
_cell.angle_gamma   90.00
#
_symmetry.space_group_name_H-M   'P 1'
#
loop_
_entity.id
_entity.type
_entity.pdbx_description
1 polymer ?
#
loop_
_entity_poly.entity_id
_entity_poly.type
_entity_poly.pdbx_seq_one_letter_code
_entity_poly.pdbx_strand_id
1 'polypeptide(L)'
;MNSSEYLLRLVVNIISLIILVSGVILALISRKLPINPFLGFRIGYVYISRNIWIKMNKLAGVVFAFLGAIFLVMPYIIDALVTLILMLFSIIAVTMILIEYASKIAELELIKLPAKERATKLERIEPLYPSIPIIALLVVSISIFLYSLIVLYPQLPEVVAVHFSLSGAPDRYGSKIELLAASIAGPALFYTLLAYFTYLGVKRPEAFYKPWLKPIEVRRYALSLITALALGSIIVTIAIYDAIYYNLTNTHVVPLLPTTTVMILALLAIIAYMLLVIVKAYRRSRYVKIP
;
A
#
# COMPACT_ATOMS: atom_id res chain seq x y z
N MET A 1 -20.77 22.09 7.36
CA MET A 1 -19.75 21.16 6.82
C MET A 1 -18.97 21.90 5.76
N ASN A 2 -17.65 22.02 5.90
CA ASN A 2 -16.84 22.71 4.90
C ASN A 2 -16.73 21.84 3.63
N SER A 3 -16.49 22.44 2.45
CA SER A 3 -16.43 21.69 1.18
C SER A 3 -15.35 20.59 1.20
N SER A 4 -14.23 20.83 1.88
CA SER A 4 -13.15 19.86 2.11
C SER A 4 -13.60 18.64 2.92
N GLU A 5 -14.43 18.84 3.94
CA GLU A 5 -14.96 17.78 4.79
C GLU A 5 -15.94 16.88 4.03
N TYR A 6 -16.80 17.48 3.19
CA TYR A 6 -17.68 16.72 2.30
C TYR A 6 -16.89 15.88 1.30
N LEU A 7 -15.85 16.45 0.69
CA LEU A 7 -14.98 15.73 -0.23
C LEU A 7 -14.27 14.56 0.45
N LEU A 8 -13.74 14.75 1.66
CA LEU A 8 -13.09 13.68 2.40
C LEU A 8 -14.05 12.55 2.76
N ARG A 9 -15.27 12.87 3.21
CA ARG A 9 -16.32 11.86 3.46
C ARG A 9 -16.69 11.11 2.19
N LEU A 10 -16.82 11.81 1.06
CA LEU A 10 -17.10 11.19 -0.23
C LEU A 10 -15.99 10.20 -0.62
N VAL A 11 -14.71 10.59 -0.45
CA VAL A 11 -13.57 9.71 -0.71
C VAL A 11 -13.61 8.46 0.17
N VAL A 12 -13.85 8.62 1.48
CA VAL A 12 -13.99 7.49 2.41
C VAL A 12 -15.10 6.56 1.95
N ASN A 13 -16.28 7.09 1.67
CA ASN A 13 -17.44 6.29 1.23
C ASN A 13 -17.18 5.54 -0.08
N ILE A 14 -16.52 6.17 -1.05
CA ILE A 14 -16.14 5.51 -2.32
C ILE A 14 -15.20 4.34 -2.04
N ILE A 15 -14.17 4.54 -1.21
CA ILE A 15 -13.23 3.47 -0.84
C ILE A 15 -13.96 2.35 -0.09
N SER A 16 -14.79 2.69 0.89
CA SER A 16 -15.59 1.72 1.66
C SER A 16 -16.53 0.92 0.77
N LEU A 17 -17.17 1.56 -0.21
CA LEU A 17 -18.03 0.90 -1.19
C LEU A 17 -17.24 -0.06 -2.08
N ILE A 18 -16.05 0.33 -2.55
CA ILE A 18 -15.17 -0.56 -3.33
C ILE A 18 -14.78 -1.79 -2.50
N ILE A 19 -14.40 -1.60 -1.23
CA ILE A 19 -14.05 -2.70 -0.32
C ILE A 19 -15.25 -3.62 -0.07
N LEU A 20 -16.43 -3.04 0.19
CA LEU A 20 -17.67 -3.77 0.42
C LEU A 20 -18.04 -4.61 -0.81
N VAL A 21 -18.15 -3.97 -1.97
CA VAL A 21 -18.57 -4.61 -3.22
C VAL A 21 -17.58 -5.69 -3.64
N SER A 22 -16.28 -5.40 -3.58
CA SER A 22 -15.26 -6.40 -3.90
C SER A 22 -15.28 -7.58 -2.93
N GLY A 23 -15.50 -7.34 -1.64
CA GLY A 23 -15.67 -8.38 -0.63
C GLY A 23 -16.88 -9.27 -0.88
N VAL A 24 -18.05 -8.66 -1.14
CA VAL A 24 -19.29 -9.38 -1.47
C VAL A 24 -19.12 -10.22 -2.72
N ILE A 25 -18.61 -9.62 -3.81
CA ILE A 25 -18.34 -10.33 -5.06
C ILE A 25 -17.43 -11.53 -4.78
N LEU A 26 -16.31 -11.31 -4.09
CA LEU A 26 -15.34 -12.37 -3.82
C LEU A 26 -15.94 -13.51 -2.99
N ALA A 27 -16.74 -13.19 -1.96
CA ALA A 27 -17.40 -14.19 -1.12
C ALA A 27 -18.35 -15.09 -1.94
N LEU A 28 -19.15 -14.47 -2.83
CA LEU A 28 -20.14 -15.16 -3.66
C LEU A 28 -19.50 -16.03 -4.75
N ILE A 29 -18.48 -15.51 -5.43
CA ILE A 29 -17.88 -16.20 -6.59
C ILE A 29 -16.71 -17.12 -6.22
N SER A 30 -16.22 -17.08 -4.97
CA SER A 30 -15.03 -17.82 -4.49
C SER A 30 -14.95 -19.28 -4.96
N ARG A 31 -16.08 -20.00 -4.98
CA ARG A 31 -16.17 -21.39 -5.44
C ARG A 31 -15.91 -21.53 -6.95
N LYS A 32 -16.44 -20.61 -7.75
CA LYS A 32 -16.33 -20.59 -9.22
C LYS A 32 -15.00 -20.01 -9.69
N LEU A 33 -14.41 -19.10 -8.91
CA LEU A 33 -13.18 -18.39 -9.28
C LEU A 33 -11.98 -19.34 -9.34
N PRO A 34 -11.38 -19.58 -10.52
CA PRO A 34 -10.14 -20.34 -10.62
C PRO A 34 -8.97 -19.58 -10.01
N ILE A 35 -7.91 -20.32 -9.67
CA ILE A 35 -6.62 -19.72 -9.32
C ILE A 35 -6.18 -18.81 -10.47
N ASN A 36 -6.00 -17.53 -10.17
CA ASN A 36 -5.75 -16.52 -11.18
C ASN A 36 -4.93 -15.36 -10.58
N PRO A 37 -4.24 -14.56 -11.43
CA PRO A 37 -3.39 -13.50 -10.96
C PRO A 37 -4.11 -12.19 -10.64
N PHE A 38 -5.40 -12.05 -10.96
CA PHE A 38 -6.07 -10.75 -10.99
C PHE A 38 -7.02 -10.53 -9.81
N LEU A 39 -7.86 -11.52 -9.50
CA LEU A 39 -8.94 -11.41 -8.53
C LEU A 39 -8.76 -12.39 -7.37
N GLY A 40 -8.86 -11.87 -6.15
CA GLY A 40 -8.88 -12.66 -4.91
C GLY A 40 -7.84 -12.25 -3.86
N PHE A 41 -7.89 -12.94 -2.72
CA PHE A 41 -6.89 -12.91 -1.67
C PHE A 41 -5.66 -13.72 -2.10
N ARG A 42 -4.67 -13.01 -2.63
CA ARG A 42 -3.60 -13.54 -3.49
C ARG A 42 -2.26 -13.73 -2.77
N ILE A 43 -2.31 -14.27 -1.56
CA ILE A 43 -1.12 -14.62 -0.77
C ILE A 43 -0.56 -15.97 -1.22
N GLY A 44 0.76 -16.13 -1.22
CA GLY A 44 1.43 -17.28 -1.84
C GLY A 44 0.88 -18.65 -1.43
N TYR A 45 0.62 -18.83 -0.14
CA TYR A 45 0.08 -20.08 0.40
C TYR A 45 -1.34 -20.40 -0.04
N VAL A 46 -2.09 -19.40 -0.50
CA VAL A 46 -3.46 -19.59 -1.01
C VAL A 46 -3.46 -20.35 -2.34
N TYR A 47 -2.32 -20.43 -3.03
CA TYR A 47 -2.18 -21.14 -4.30
C TYR A 47 -1.86 -22.63 -4.18
N ILE A 48 -1.61 -23.16 -2.96
CA ILE A 48 -1.17 -24.55 -2.78
C ILE A 48 -2.23 -25.58 -3.21
N SER A 49 -3.51 -25.29 -2.94
CA SER A 49 -4.61 -26.18 -3.32
C SER A 49 -5.88 -25.40 -3.62
N ARG A 50 -6.74 -25.97 -4.46
CA ARG A 50 -8.05 -25.39 -4.77
C ARG A 50 -8.92 -25.22 -3.52
N ASN A 51 -8.81 -26.12 -2.56
CA ASN A 51 -9.57 -26.06 -1.31
C ASN A 51 -9.17 -24.84 -0.47
N ILE A 52 -7.86 -24.59 -0.32
CA ILE A 52 -7.34 -23.41 0.37
C ILE A 52 -7.77 -22.14 -0.38
N TRP A 53 -7.62 -22.12 -1.70
CA TRP A 53 -8.04 -21.00 -2.54
C TRP A 53 -9.50 -20.61 -2.29
N ILE A 54 -10.43 -21.56 -2.37
CA ILE A 54 -11.86 -21.30 -2.14
C ILE A 54 -12.09 -20.80 -0.72
N LYS A 55 -11.53 -21.50 0.29
CA LYS A 55 -11.74 -21.19 1.71
C LYS A 55 -11.25 -19.78 2.05
N MET A 56 -10.04 -19.44 1.65
CA MET A 56 -9.42 -18.15 1.94
C MET A 56 -10.07 -17.00 1.20
N ASN A 57 -10.44 -17.18 -0.08
CA ASN A 57 -11.16 -16.14 -0.82
C ASN A 57 -12.56 -15.90 -0.26
N LYS A 58 -13.27 -16.96 0.15
CA LYS A 58 -14.57 -16.82 0.82
C LYS A 58 -14.43 -16.06 2.14
N LEU A 59 -13.49 -16.44 3.00
CA LEU A 59 -13.25 -15.79 4.28
C LEU A 59 -12.84 -14.32 4.09
N ALA A 60 -11.83 -14.06 3.27
CA ALA A 60 -11.38 -12.70 2.97
C ALA A 60 -12.53 -11.86 2.41
N GLY A 61 -13.32 -12.40 1.48
CA GLY A 61 -14.49 -11.73 0.93
C GLY A 61 -15.50 -11.31 1.99
N VAL A 62 -15.85 -12.21 2.92
CA VAL A 62 -16.77 -11.90 4.03
C VAL A 62 -16.19 -10.84 4.97
N VAL A 63 -14.92 -10.98 5.35
CA VAL A 63 -14.26 -10.02 6.26
C VAL A 63 -14.16 -8.63 5.62
N PHE A 64 -13.76 -8.53 4.36
CA PHE A 64 -13.71 -7.25 3.65
C PHE A 64 -15.10 -6.66 3.40
N ALA A 65 -16.11 -7.49 3.12
CA ALA A 65 -17.49 -7.02 3.02
C ALA A 65 -17.95 -6.38 4.33
N PHE A 66 -17.71 -7.05 5.46
CA PHE A 66 -18.04 -6.51 6.78
C PHE A 66 -17.27 -5.23 7.10
N LEU A 67 -15.96 -5.20 6.81
CA LEU A 67 -15.12 -4.03 7.00
C LEU A 67 -15.62 -2.83 6.18
N GLY A 68 -15.94 -3.05 4.90
CA GLY A 68 -16.49 -2.03 4.02
C GLY A 68 -17.84 -1.50 4.50
N ALA A 69 -18.72 -2.36 5.00
CA ALA A 69 -20.01 -1.94 5.56
C ALA A 69 -19.85 -1.07 6.82
N ILE A 70 -18.94 -1.42 7.72
CA ILE A 70 -18.63 -0.60 8.91
C ILE A 70 -18.13 0.79 8.48
N PHE A 71 -17.12 0.84 7.62
CA PHE A 71 -16.50 2.11 7.22
C PHE A 71 -17.39 2.96 6.31
N LEU A 72 -18.43 2.40 5.69
CA LEU A 72 -19.43 3.17 4.96
C LEU A 72 -20.30 4.04 5.89
N VAL A 73 -20.50 3.62 7.14
CA VAL A 73 -21.34 4.33 8.14
C VAL A 73 -20.49 5.17 9.10
N MET A 74 -19.27 4.74 9.36
CA MET A 74 -18.38 5.36 10.34
C MET A 74 -18.09 6.87 10.16
N PRO A 75 -17.92 7.44 8.94
CA PRO A 75 -17.63 8.86 8.78
C PRO A 75 -18.84 9.78 9.06
N TYR A 76 -20.00 9.20 9.39
CA TYR A 76 -21.18 9.92 9.88
C TYR A 76 -21.26 9.97 11.41
N ILE A 77 -20.45 9.14 12.09
CA ILE A 77 -20.42 9.03 13.55
C ILE A 77 -19.19 9.75 14.11
N ILE A 78 -18.05 9.61 13.43
CA ILE A 78 -16.78 10.23 13.80
C ILE A 78 -16.19 11.01 12.62
N ASP A 79 -15.13 11.75 12.89
CA ASP A 79 -14.42 12.52 11.87
C ASP A 79 -13.92 11.65 10.69
N ALA A 80 -13.96 12.21 9.48
CA ALA A 80 -13.67 11.49 8.24
C ALA A 80 -12.18 11.16 8.09
N LEU A 81 -11.27 12.03 8.57
CA LEU A 81 -9.84 11.76 8.59
C LEU A 81 -9.52 10.65 9.58
N VAL A 82 -10.12 10.69 10.76
CA VAL A 82 -9.99 9.61 11.76
C VAL A 82 -10.50 8.29 11.21
N THR A 83 -11.65 8.30 10.53
CA THR A 83 -12.21 7.12 9.86
C THR A 83 -11.25 6.53 8.82
N LEU A 84 -10.65 7.38 7.98
CA LEU A 84 -9.69 6.96 6.96
C LEU A 84 -8.45 6.31 7.58
N ILE A 85 -7.92 6.88 8.67
CA ILE A 85 -6.77 6.34 9.40
C ILE A 85 -7.12 4.97 10.01
N LEU A 86 -8.26 4.86 10.68
CA LEU A 86 -8.74 3.59 11.25
C LEU A 86 -8.94 2.53 10.16
N MET A 87 -9.46 2.92 9.00
CA MET A 87 -9.63 2.03 7.86
C MET A 87 -8.30 1.48 7.37
N LEU A 88 -7.27 2.33 7.22
CA LEU A 88 -5.92 1.90 6.81
C LEU A 88 -5.36 0.85 7.79
N PHE A 89 -5.34 1.15 9.09
CA PHE A 89 -4.80 0.23 10.09
C PHE A 89 -5.62 -1.06 10.19
N SER A 90 -6.94 -0.98 10.02
CA SER A 90 -7.81 -2.16 10.02
C SER A 90 -7.53 -3.07 8.83
N ILE A 91 -7.30 -2.51 7.63
CA ILE A 91 -6.93 -3.30 6.43
C ILE A 91 -5.58 -4.01 6.66
N ILE A 92 -4.60 -3.32 7.24
CA ILE A 92 -3.29 -3.91 7.56
C ILE A 92 -3.44 -5.04 8.58
N ALA A 93 -4.17 -4.80 9.68
CA ALA A 93 -4.40 -5.80 10.72
C ALA A 93 -5.14 -7.03 10.18
N VAL A 94 -6.24 -6.81 9.44
CA VAL A 94 -7.02 -7.89 8.82
C VAL A 94 -6.17 -8.69 7.84
N THR A 95 -5.41 -8.03 6.97
CA THR A 95 -4.56 -8.75 6.01
C THR A 95 -3.47 -9.56 6.70
N MET A 96 -2.87 -9.04 7.77
CA MET A 96 -1.93 -9.79 8.62
C MET A 96 -2.55 -11.04 9.23
N ILE A 97 -3.75 -10.91 9.82
CA ILE A 97 -4.49 -12.05 10.40
C ILE A 97 -4.80 -13.09 9.32
N LEU A 98 -5.24 -12.64 8.13
CA LEU A 98 -5.56 -13.54 7.02
C LEU A 98 -4.31 -14.22 6.44
N ILE A 99 -3.17 -13.53 6.38
CA ILE A 99 -1.88 -14.13 5.97
C ILE A 99 -1.48 -15.22 6.95
N GLU A 100 -1.48 -14.93 8.24
CA GLU A 100 -1.12 -15.89 9.29
C GLU A 100 -2.05 -17.12 9.28
N TYR A 101 -3.36 -16.90 9.12
CA TYR A 101 -4.33 -17.98 8.99
C TYR A 101 -4.11 -18.81 7.70
N ALA A 102 -3.78 -18.15 6.59
CA ALA A 102 -3.45 -18.85 5.34
C ALA A 102 -2.20 -19.72 5.48
N SER A 103 -1.15 -19.22 6.13
CA SER A 103 0.07 -19.97 6.42
C SER A 103 -0.22 -21.23 7.22
N LYS A 104 -0.98 -21.11 8.32
CA LYS A 104 -1.35 -22.26 9.17
C LYS A 104 -2.14 -23.32 8.40
N ILE A 105 -3.13 -22.93 7.60
CA ILE A 105 -3.90 -23.91 6.81
C ILE A 105 -3.01 -24.57 5.75
N ALA A 106 -2.14 -23.81 5.09
CA ALA A 106 -1.24 -24.35 4.09
C ALA A 106 -0.28 -25.39 4.67
N GLU A 107 0.30 -25.14 5.83
CA GLU A 107 1.14 -26.11 6.54
C GLU A 107 0.38 -27.41 6.82
N LEU A 108 -0.84 -27.31 7.35
CA LEU A 108 -1.69 -28.48 7.62
C LEU A 108 -2.03 -29.27 6.36
N GLU A 109 -2.23 -28.59 5.22
CA GLU A 109 -2.50 -29.25 3.95
C GLU A 109 -1.25 -29.94 3.39
N LEU A 110 -0.08 -29.31 3.53
CA LEU A 110 1.21 -29.87 3.09
C LEU A 110 1.64 -31.10 3.92
N ILE A 111 1.26 -31.16 5.20
CA ILE A 111 1.52 -32.32 6.07
C ILE A 111 0.76 -33.57 5.60
N LYS A 112 -0.40 -33.40 4.95
CA LYS A 112 -1.17 -34.54 4.41
C LYS A 112 -0.50 -35.19 3.19
N LEU A 113 0.42 -34.49 2.53
CA LEU A 113 1.10 -35.00 1.34
C LEU A 113 2.21 -36.00 1.71
N PRO A 114 2.42 -37.05 0.87
CA PRO A 114 3.56 -37.96 1.01
C PRO A 114 4.90 -37.21 1.00
N ALA A 115 5.91 -37.72 1.70
CA ALA A 115 7.20 -37.03 1.87
C ALA A 115 7.89 -36.66 0.54
N LYS A 116 7.79 -37.52 -0.48
CA LYS A 116 8.36 -37.28 -1.82
C LYS A 116 7.68 -36.13 -2.56
N GLU A 117 6.36 -36.04 -2.48
CA GLU A 117 5.58 -34.94 -3.09
C GLU A 117 5.77 -33.62 -2.32
N ARG A 118 5.93 -33.71 -1.00
CA ARG A 118 6.22 -32.57 -0.13
C ARG A 118 7.57 -31.95 -0.49
N ALA A 119 8.61 -32.78 -0.70
CA ALA A 119 9.95 -32.31 -1.09
C ALA A 119 9.94 -31.56 -2.44
N THR A 120 9.09 -31.97 -3.39
CA THR A 120 8.97 -31.27 -4.69
C THR A 120 8.18 -29.97 -4.64
N LYS A 121 7.32 -29.76 -3.63
CA LYS A 121 6.47 -28.55 -3.52
C LYS A 121 7.06 -27.46 -2.62
N LEU A 122 8.05 -27.79 -1.79
CA LEU A 122 8.66 -26.87 -0.84
C LEU A 122 9.88 -26.16 -1.45
N GLU A 123 9.64 -25.10 -2.22
CA GLU A 123 10.72 -24.15 -2.54
C GLU A 123 10.90 -23.18 -1.37
N ARG A 124 12.14 -23.07 -0.85
CA ARG A 124 12.46 -22.06 0.17
C ARG A 124 12.42 -20.68 -0.46
N ILE A 125 11.56 -19.81 0.08
CA ILE A 125 11.50 -18.41 -0.32
C ILE A 125 12.47 -17.61 0.55
N GLU A 126 13.42 -16.94 -0.07
CA GLU A 126 14.39 -16.11 0.64
C GLU A 126 13.76 -14.81 1.15
N PRO A 127 14.12 -14.34 2.36
CA PRO A 127 13.74 -13.03 2.85
C PRO A 127 14.21 -11.90 1.93
N LEU A 128 13.37 -10.88 1.79
CA LEU A 128 13.56 -9.74 0.90
C LEU A 128 13.97 -8.51 1.71
N TYR A 129 15.27 -8.25 1.77
CA TYR A 129 15.80 -7.05 2.43
C TYR A 129 15.88 -5.88 1.45
N PRO A 130 15.45 -4.66 1.85
CA PRO A 130 15.76 -3.44 1.11
C PRO A 130 17.29 -3.26 1.00
N SER A 131 17.74 -2.63 -0.09
CA SER A 131 19.17 -2.35 -0.27
C SER A 131 19.64 -1.25 0.68
N ILE A 132 20.92 -1.30 1.09
CA ILE A 132 21.53 -0.28 1.95
C ILE A 132 21.33 1.15 1.41
N PRO A 133 21.49 1.43 0.09
CA PRO A 133 21.21 2.77 -0.45
C PRO A 133 19.77 3.24 -0.22
N ILE A 134 18.77 2.35 -0.35
CA ILE A 134 17.36 2.70 -0.08
C ILE A 134 17.19 3.06 1.39
N ILE A 135 17.77 2.26 2.30
CA ILE A 135 17.72 2.53 3.74
C ILE A 135 18.37 3.87 4.07
N ALA A 136 19.55 4.16 3.51
CA ALA A 136 20.24 5.43 3.70
C ALA A 136 19.39 6.62 3.22
N LEU A 137 18.79 6.53 2.03
CA LEU A 137 17.88 7.55 1.50
C LEU A 137 16.65 7.77 2.39
N LEU A 138 16.08 6.69 2.96
CA LEU A 138 14.97 6.78 3.88
C LEU A 138 15.35 7.45 5.20
N VAL A 139 16.54 7.16 5.73
CA VAL A 139 17.06 7.84 6.93
C VAL A 139 17.23 9.33 6.64
N VAL A 140 17.81 9.70 5.50
CA VAL A 140 17.93 11.12 5.09
C VAL A 140 16.54 11.76 4.97
N SER A 141 15.58 11.10 4.32
CA SER A 141 14.20 11.58 4.20
C SER A 141 13.55 11.80 5.56
N ILE A 142 13.66 10.84 6.48
CA ILE A 142 13.13 10.97 7.85
C ILE A 142 13.81 12.13 8.59
N SER A 143 15.12 12.29 8.46
CA SER A 143 15.85 13.40 9.08
C SER A 143 15.38 14.76 8.56
N ILE A 144 15.17 14.91 7.24
CA ILE A 144 14.64 16.14 6.65
C ILE A 144 13.21 16.39 7.15
N PHE A 145 12.37 15.36 7.19
CA PHE A 145 11.02 15.45 7.72
C PHE A 145 10.99 15.92 9.18
N LEU A 146 11.79 15.29 10.04
CA LEU A 146 11.90 15.66 11.45
C LEU A 146 12.46 17.07 11.64
N TYR A 147 13.47 17.46 10.86
CA TYR A 147 13.99 18.82 10.85
C TYR A 147 12.90 19.84 10.49
N SER A 148 12.11 19.54 9.44
CA SER A 148 11.00 20.39 9.01
C SER A 148 9.98 20.63 10.14
N LEU A 149 9.61 19.57 10.86
CA LEU A 149 8.59 19.65 11.92
C LEU A 149 9.11 20.20 13.24
N ILE A 150 10.35 19.90 13.62
CA ILE A 150 10.89 20.26 14.93
C ILE A 150 11.51 21.66 14.89
N VAL A 151 12.14 22.03 13.79
CA VAL A 151 12.91 23.28 13.69
C VAL A 151 12.14 24.36 12.92
N LEU A 152 11.62 24.04 11.74
CA LEU A 152 11.01 25.05 10.86
C LEU A 152 9.55 25.34 11.21
N TYR A 153 8.74 24.31 11.42
CA TYR A 153 7.30 24.43 11.68
C TYR A 153 6.94 25.37 12.86
N PRO A 154 7.66 25.38 14.01
CA PRO A 154 7.33 26.28 15.12
C PRO A 154 7.44 27.78 14.79
N GLN A 155 8.17 28.13 13.73
CA GLN A 155 8.39 29.50 13.29
C GLN A 155 7.26 30.02 12.39
N LEU A 156 6.32 29.14 11.99
CA LEU A 156 5.24 29.51 11.09
C LEU A 156 4.18 30.41 11.76
N PRO A 157 3.63 31.39 11.01
CA PRO A 157 2.48 32.16 11.47
C PRO A 157 1.23 31.28 11.63
N GLU A 158 0.18 31.79 12.27
CA GLU A 158 -1.08 31.04 12.44
C GLU A 158 -1.78 30.71 11.12
N VAL A 159 -1.67 31.60 10.13
CA VAL A 159 -2.25 31.44 8.80
C VAL A 159 -1.14 31.20 7.78
N VAL A 160 -1.21 30.07 7.09
CA VAL A 160 -0.18 29.59 6.14
C VAL A 160 -0.81 29.11 4.85
N ALA A 161 -0.06 29.14 3.76
CA ALA A 161 -0.39 28.43 2.54
C ALA A 161 -0.37 26.91 2.81
N VAL A 162 -1.47 26.24 2.48
CA VAL A 162 -1.70 24.81 2.72
C VAL A 162 -1.93 24.03 1.43
N HIS A 163 -2.06 24.74 0.30
CA HIS A 163 -2.14 24.15 -1.02
C HIS A 163 -1.52 25.09 -2.05
N PHE A 164 -0.95 24.49 -3.09
CA PHE A 164 -0.27 25.18 -4.18
C PHE A 164 -0.80 24.66 -5.51
N SER A 165 -0.97 25.58 -6.45
CA SER A 165 -1.25 25.25 -7.84
C SER A 165 -0.03 24.63 -8.54
N LEU A 166 -0.22 24.06 -9.73
CA LEU A 166 0.88 23.49 -10.51
C LEU A 166 1.97 24.51 -10.91
N SER A 167 1.64 25.80 -10.97
CA SER A 167 2.61 26.88 -11.20
C SER A 167 3.40 27.25 -9.94
N GLY A 168 3.03 26.69 -8.78
CA GLY A 168 3.60 26.99 -7.48
C GLY A 168 2.97 28.18 -6.76
N ALA A 169 2.01 28.88 -7.37
CA ALA A 169 1.30 29.92 -6.62
C ALA A 169 0.41 29.29 -5.53
N PRO A 170 0.40 29.83 -4.31
CA PRO A 170 -0.53 29.40 -3.26
C PRO A 170 -1.95 29.73 -3.70
N ASP A 171 -2.82 28.72 -3.69
CA ASP A 171 -4.24 28.84 -4.07
C ASP A 171 -5.19 28.55 -2.90
N ARG A 172 -4.64 28.13 -1.75
CA ARG A 172 -5.40 27.98 -0.49
C ARG A 172 -4.54 28.27 0.73
N TYR A 173 -5.09 29.07 1.62
CA TYR A 173 -4.56 29.33 2.95
C TYR A 173 -5.40 28.63 4.02
N GLY A 174 -4.76 28.28 5.13
CA GLY A 174 -5.36 27.56 6.24
C GLY A 174 -4.57 27.79 7.52
N SER A 175 -4.96 27.08 8.59
CA SER A 175 -4.25 27.18 9.86
C SER A 175 -2.94 26.39 9.83
N LYS A 176 -1.94 26.78 10.63
CA LYS A 176 -0.71 25.97 10.78
C LYS A 176 -0.98 24.56 11.29
N ILE A 177 -2.02 24.37 12.12
CA ILE A 177 -2.45 23.05 12.61
C ILE A 177 -2.96 22.17 11.46
N GLU A 178 -3.64 22.76 10.49
CA GLU A 178 -4.08 22.05 9.29
C GLU A 178 -2.88 21.58 8.46
N LEU A 179 -1.88 22.45 8.27
CA LEU A 179 -0.62 22.08 7.61
C LEU A 179 0.08 20.95 8.36
N LEU A 180 0.12 21.00 9.70
CA LEU A 180 0.71 19.96 10.53
C LEU A 180 -0.02 18.62 10.37
N ALA A 181 -1.35 18.63 10.42
CA ALA A 181 -2.16 17.43 10.26
C ALA A 181 -1.90 16.77 8.89
N ALA A 182 -1.86 17.55 7.81
CA ALA A 182 -1.50 17.06 6.48
C ALA A 182 -0.06 16.54 6.42
N SER A 183 0.88 17.27 7.04
CA SER A 183 2.30 16.92 7.12
C SER A 183 2.56 15.65 7.93
N ILE A 184 1.67 15.26 8.83
CA ILE A 184 1.78 13.99 9.57
C ILE A 184 1.06 12.87 8.81
N ALA A 185 -0.19 13.11 8.36
CA ALA A 185 -1.02 12.08 7.75
C ALA A 185 -0.42 11.52 6.45
N GLY A 186 0.12 12.38 5.59
CA GLY A 186 0.74 11.97 4.32
C GLY A 186 1.92 11.00 4.52
N PRO A 187 2.99 11.42 5.23
CA PRO A 187 4.12 10.55 5.54
C PRO A 187 3.72 9.31 6.32
N ALA A 188 2.81 9.43 7.31
CA ALA A 188 2.36 8.29 8.09
C ALA A 188 1.80 7.17 7.20
N LEU A 189 1.02 7.50 6.16
CA LEU A 189 0.54 6.53 5.18
C LEU A 189 1.70 5.81 4.46
N PHE A 190 2.62 6.57 3.85
CA PHE A 190 3.71 5.97 3.06
C PHE A 190 4.69 5.17 3.92
N TYR A 191 5.11 5.70 5.08
CA TYR A 191 6.00 5.00 5.99
C TYR A 191 5.35 3.76 6.60
N THR A 192 4.05 3.81 6.93
CA THR A 192 3.31 2.64 7.44
C THR A 192 3.22 1.54 6.37
N LEU A 193 2.88 1.89 5.12
CA LEU A 193 2.83 0.93 4.02
C LEU A 193 4.23 0.36 3.71
N LEU A 194 5.26 1.21 3.69
CA LEU A 194 6.64 0.80 3.46
C LEU A 194 7.12 -0.18 4.54
N ALA A 195 6.86 0.14 5.82
CA ALA A 195 7.17 -0.73 6.94
C ALA A 195 6.39 -2.05 6.84
N TYR A 196 5.11 -2.01 6.50
CA TYR A 196 4.27 -3.18 6.31
C TYR A 196 4.80 -4.11 5.21
N PHE A 197 5.07 -3.60 4.01
CA PHE A 197 5.56 -4.43 2.90
C PHE A 197 6.99 -4.91 3.09
N THR A 198 7.83 -4.14 3.78
CA THR A 198 9.19 -4.58 4.17
C THR A 198 9.11 -5.67 5.24
N TYR A 199 8.23 -5.52 6.23
CA TYR A 199 7.94 -6.58 7.20
C TYR A 199 7.48 -7.85 6.50
N LEU A 200 6.54 -7.77 5.56
CA LEU A 200 6.13 -8.93 4.79
C LEU A 200 7.33 -9.52 4.02
N GLY A 201 8.16 -8.69 3.41
CA GLY A 201 9.32 -9.16 2.64
C GLY A 201 10.31 -9.93 3.50
N VAL A 202 10.52 -9.52 4.75
CA VAL A 202 11.51 -10.11 5.65
C VAL A 202 10.94 -11.28 6.46
N LYS A 203 9.73 -11.13 7.01
CA LYS A 203 9.15 -12.07 8.00
C LYS A 203 8.09 -13.00 7.43
N ARG A 204 7.48 -12.63 6.31
CA ARG A 204 6.42 -13.40 5.63
C ARG A 204 6.60 -13.38 4.09
N PRO A 205 7.80 -13.71 3.55
CA PRO A 205 8.09 -13.58 2.12
C PRO A 205 7.14 -14.40 1.23
N GLU A 206 6.49 -15.42 1.78
CA GLU A 206 5.37 -16.15 1.16
C GLU A 206 4.24 -15.24 0.65
N ALA A 207 4.04 -14.05 1.24
CA ALA A 207 3.02 -13.10 0.82
C ALA A 207 3.22 -12.68 -0.65
N PHE A 208 4.47 -12.65 -1.09
CA PHE A 208 4.84 -12.26 -2.44
C PHE A 208 4.83 -13.41 -3.44
N TYR A 209 4.84 -14.68 -2.99
CA TYR A 209 4.87 -15.81 -3.91
C TYR A 209 3.67 -15.82 -4.86
N LYS A 210 3.94 -16.19 -6.12
CA LYS A 210 2.96 -16.32 -7.20
C LYS A 210 3.38 -17.50 -8.07
N PRO A 211 2.50 -18.49 -8.34
CA PRO A 211 2.89 -19.71 -9.04
C PRO A 211 3.26 -19.49 -10.52
N TRP A 212 2.87 -18.36 -11.10
CA TRP A 212 3.24 -17.98 -12.47
C TRP A 212 4.53 -17.13 -12.57
N LEU A 213 5.13 -16.72 -11.45
CA LEU A 213 6.37 -15.96 -11.43
C LEU A 213 7.53 -16.85 -11.02
N LYS A 214 8.68 -16.70 -11.69
CA LYS A 214 9.93 -17.28 -11.21
C LYS A 214 10.35 -16.59 -9.89
N PRO A 215 11.10 -17.25 -8.99
CA PRO A 215 11.56 -16.63 -7.74
C PRO A 215 12.27 -15.27 -7.94
N ILE A 216 13.09 -15.16 -8.99
CA ILE A 216 13.76 -13.89 -9.34
C ILE A 216 12.78 -12.79 -9.76
N GLU A 217 11.66 -13.15 -10.40
CA GLU A 217 10.62 -12.22 -10.82
C GLU A 217 9.77 -11.77 -9.63
N VAL A 218 9.47 -12.68 -8.68
CA VAL A 218 8.83 -12.35 -7.39
C VAL A 218 9.70 -11.36 -6.62
N ARG A 219 11.01 -11.63 -6.50
CA ARG A 219 11.96 -10.74 -5.83
C ARG A 219 11.98 -9.35 -6.48
N ARG A 220 12.07 -9.28 -7.80
CA ARG A 220 12.03 -8.00 -8.54
C ARG A 220 10.74 -7.24 -8.30
N TYR A 221 9.59 -7.92 -8.39
CA TYR A 221 8.29 -7.31 -8.14
C TYR A 221 8.18 -6.72 -6.73
N ALA A 222 8.53 -7.51 -5.71
CA ALA A 222 8.46 -7.07 -4.32
C ALA A 222 9.42 -5.89 -4.03
N LEU A 223 10.65 -5.94 -4.55
CA LEU A 223 11.60 -4.85 -4.41
C LEU A 223 11.13 -3.59 -5.17
N SER A 224 10.54 -3.72 -6.35
CA SER A 224 9.95 -2.58 -7.07
C SER A 224 8.81 -1.92 -6.28
N LEU A 225 7.98 -2.71 -5.59
CA LEU A 225 6.94 -2.17 -4.70
C LEU A 225 7.55 -1.40 -3.53
N ILE A 226 8.55 -1.97 -2.86
CA ILE A 226 9.26 -1.31 -1.74
C ILE A 226 9.93 -0.02 -2.24
N THR A 227 10.58 -0.04 -3.40
CA THR A 227 11.18 1.15 -4.02
C THR A 227 10.13 2.22 -4.36
N ALA A 228 8.97 1.84 -4.91
CA ALA A 228 7.90 2.78 -5.22
C ALA A 228 7.36 3.47 -3.94
N LEU A 229 7.19 2.71 -2.85
CA LEU A 229 6.76 3.25 -1.56
C LEU A 229 7.83 4.15 -0.94
N ALA A 230 9.10 3.77 -1.05
CA ALA A 230 10.22 4.58 -0.59
C ALA A 230 10.30 5.92 -1.36
N LEU A 231 10.20 5.88 -2.69
CA LEU A 231 10.12 7.09 -3.51
C LEU A 231 8.91 7.94 -3.14
N GLY A 232 7.74 7.33 -2.97
CA GLY A 232 6.54 8.02 -2.48
C GLY A 232 6.78 8.76 -1.17
N SER A 233 7.44 8.12 -0.19
CA SER A 233 7.79 8.77 1.09
C SER A 233 8.73 9.96 0.90
N ILE A 234 9.73 9.85 0.02
CA ILE A 234 10.67 10.94 -0.28
C ILE A 234 9.95 12.11 -0.95
N ILE A 235 9.07 11.83 -1.91
CA ILE A 235 8.27 12.84 -2.61
C ILE A 235 7.43 13.63 -1.62
N VAL A 236 6.75 12.94 -0.70
CA VAL A 236 5.93 13.60 0.33
C VAL A 236 6.78 14.42 1.29
N THR A 237 7.94 13.91 1.72
CA THR A 237 8.88 14.69 2.55
C THR A 237 9.34 15.96 1.87
N ILE A 238 9.71 15.90 0.59
CA ILE A 238 10.13 17.09 -0.18
C ILE A 238 8.97 18.09 -0.28
N ALA A 239 7.76 17.62 -0.55
CA ALA A 239 6.58 18.49 -0.62
C ALA A 239 6.28 19.19 0.71
N ILE A 240 6.44 18.50 1.84
CA ILE A 240 6.26 19.07 3.18
C ILE A 240 7.34 20.10 3.48
N TYR A 241 8.61 19.75 3.23
CA TYR A 241 9.72 20.66 3.44
C TYR A 241 9.54 21.94 2.61
N ASP A 242 9.21 21.80 1.32
CA ASP A 242 8.97 22.92 0.41
C ASP A 242 7.78 23.78 0.86
N ALA A 243 6.66 23.17 1.28
CA ALA A 243 5.50 23.90 1.78
C ALA A 243 5.82 24.71 3.05
N ILE A 244 6.55 24.13 4.01
CA ILE A 244 6.97 24.84 5.24
C ILE A 244 7.97 25.95 4.89
N TYR A 245 8.96 25.65 4.04
CA TYR A 245 9.98 26.62 3.61
C TYR A 245 9.37 27.80 2.84
N TYR A 246 8.41 27.55 1.97
CA TYR A 246 7.66 28.60 1.27
C TYR A 246 6.96 29.52 2.25
N ASN A 247 6.30 28.98 3.27
CA ASN A 247 5.61 29.82 4.26
C ASN A 247 6.55 30.67 5.12
N LEU A 248 7.84 30.32 5.22
CA LEU A 248 8.85 31.12 5.91
C LEU A 248 9.50 32.18 5.01
N THR A 249 9.67 31.87 3.72
CA THR A 249 10.53 32.66 2.82
C THR A 249 9.82 33.26 1.61
N ASN A 250 8.58 32.85 1.35
CA ASN A 250 7.81 33.09 0.13
C ASN A 250 8.52 32.62 -1.16
N THR A 251 9.40 31.62 -1.06
CA THR A 251 10.12 31.02 -2.19
C THR A 251 10.07 29.50 -2.13
N HIS A 252 9.99 28.84 -3.28
CA HIS A 252 10.12 27.39 -3.35
C HIS A 252 11.59 26.96 -3.34
N VAL A 253 11.86 25.84 -2.69
CA VAL A 253 13.17 25.19 -2.68
C VAL A 253 13.45 24.53 -4.03
N VAL A 254 12.39 24.04 -4.67
CA VAL A 254 12.45 23.35 -5.97
C VAL A 254 11.41 23.89 -6.93
N PRO A 255 11.68 23.90 -8.25
CA PRO A 255 10.64 24.22 -9.23
C PRO A 255 9.56 23.13 -9.22
N LEU A 256 8.36 23.47 -8.72
CA LEU A 256 7.30 22.49 -8.42
C LEU A 256 6.85 21.69 -9.64
N LEU A 257 6.55 22.34 -10.77
CA LEU A 257 6.06 21.65 -11.97
C LEU A 257 7.03 20.58 -12.51
N PRO A 258 8.31 20.89 -12.84
CA PRO A 258 9.22 19.86 -13.34
C PRO A 258 9.52 18.81 -12.28
N THR A 259 9.64 19.20 -11.01
CA THR A 259 9.92 18.25 -9.92
C THR A 259 8.77 17.25 -9.76
N THR A 260 7.53 17.72 -9.65
CA THR A 260 6.34 16.86 -9.54
C THR A 260 6.16 15.99 -10.79
N THR A 261 6.41 16.53 -11.98
CA THR A 261 6.34 15.77 -13.23
C THR A 261 7.34 14.61 -13.24
N VAL A 262 8.61 14.86 -12.92
CA VAL A 262 9.65 13.80 -12.86
C VAL A 262 9.29 12.74 -11.83
N MET A 263 8.81 13.16 -10.65
CA MET A 263 8.43 12.24 -9.57
C MET A 263 7.24 11.35 -9.96
N ILE A 264 6.21 11.91 -10.60
CA ILE A 264 5.06 11.15 -11.11
C ILE A 264 5.50 10.19 -12.21
N LEU A 265 6.32 10.63 -13.17
CA LEU A 265 6.81 9.77 -14.25
C LEU A 265 7.66 8.61 -13.71
N ALA A 266 8.49 8.84 -12.69
CA ALA A 266 9.26 7.79 -12.03
C ALA A 266 8.34 6.73 -11.37
N LEU A 267 7.30 7.17 -10.66
CA LEU A 267 6.32 6.25 -10.07
C LEU A 267 5.55 5.47 -11.14
N LEU A 268 5.09 6.13 -12.20
CA LEU A 268 4.39 5.51 -13.32
C LEU A 268 5.27 4.49 -14.04
N ALA A 269 6.56 4.79 -14.23
CA ALA A 269 7.51 3.87 -14.83
C ALA A 269 7.68 2.58 -14.01
N ILE A 270 7.75 2.69 -12.67
CA ILE A 270 7.84 1.52 -11.78
C ILE A 270 6.54 0.71 -11.81
N ILE A 271 5.39 1.37 -11.78
CA ILE A 271 4.08 0.71 -11.89
C ILE A 271 3.95 -0.02 -13.23
N ALA A 272 4.31 0.64 -14.34
CA ALA A 272 4.31 0.05 -15.67
C ALA A 272 5.25 -1.16 -15.75
N TYR A 273 6.46 -1.06 -15.19
CA TYR A 273 7.39 -2.18 -15.09
C TYR A 273 6.78 -3.37 -14.34
N MET A 274 6.18 -3.14 -13.16
CA MET A 274 5.55 -4.20 -12.37
C MET A 274 4.41 -4.88 -13.14
N LEU A 275 3.59 -4.11 -13.85
CA LEU A 275 2.52 -4.65 -14.69
C LEU A 275 3.07 -5.48 -15.85
N LEU A 276 4.12 -5.01 -16.53
CA LEU A 276 4.77 -5.75 -17.62
C LEU A 276 5.34 -7.09 -17.15
N VAL A 277 5.97 -7.13 -15.97
CA VAL A 277 6.47 -8.37 -15.36
C VAL A 277 5.33 -9.37 -15.14
N ILE A 278 4.22 -8.93 -14.55
CA ILE A 278 3.05 -9.79 -14.29
C ILE A 278 2.44 -10.29 -15.61
N VAL A 279 2.21 -9.40 -16.57
CA VAL A 279 1.57 -9.76 -17.85
C VAL A 279 2.43 -10.74 -18.64
N LYS A 280 3.74 -10.49 -18.74
CA LYS A 280 4.68 -11.39 -19.45
C LYS A 280 4.78 -12.75 -18.77
N ALA A 281 4.77 -12.79 -17.44
CA ALA A 281 4.75 -14.03 -16.68
C ALA A 281 3.46 -14.82 -16.89
N TYR A 282 2.31 -14.15 -16.79
CA TYR A 282 1.01 -14.80 -16.95
C TYR A 282 0.78 -15.34 -18.37
N ARG A 283 1.21 -14.61 -19.41
CA ARG A 283 1.14 -15.10 -20.80
C ARG A 283 1.96 -16.39 -20.99
N ARG A 284 3.12 -16.49 -20.35
CA ARG A 284 3.94 -17.72 -20.36
C ARG A 284 3.25 -18.87 -19.62
N SER A 285 2.63 -18.59 -18.47
CA SER A 285 2.00 -19.63 -17.64
C SER A 285 0.69 -20.17 -18.22
N ARG A 286 0.03 -19.49 -19.17
CA ARG A 286 -1.16 -20.04 -19.87
C ARG A 286 -0.89 -21.35 -20.62
N TYR A 287 0.37 -21.67 -20.89
CA TYR A 287 0.80 -22.91 -21.56
C TYR A 287 1.29 -24.00 -20.59
N VAL A 288 1.27 -23.73 -19.28
CA VAL A 288 1.73 -24.67 -18.23
C VAL A 288 0.54 -25.03 -17.35
N LYS A 289 0.23 -26.32 -17.22
CA LYS A 289 -0.82 -26.79 -16.30
C LYS A 289 -0.41 -26.46 -14.87
N ILE A 290 -1.13 -25.52 -14.25
CA ILE A 290 -1.07 -25.31 -12.79
C ILE A 290 -1.74 -26.54 -12.15
N PRO A 291 -1.15 -27.13 -11.08
CA PRO A 291 -1.73 -28.28 -10.39
C PRO A 291 -3.14 -28.03 -9.84
#